data_AF-A0A9D1M069-F1
#
_entry.id   AF-A0A9D1M069-F1
#
_cell.length_a   1.000
_cell.length_b   1.000
_cell.length_c   1.000
_cell.angle_alpha   90.00
_cell.angle_beta   90.00
_cell.angle_gamma   90.00
#
_symmetry.space_group_name_H-M   'P 1'
#
loop_
_entity.id
_entity.type
_entity.pdbx_description
1 polymer ?
#
loop_
_entity_poly.entity_id
_entity_poly.type
_entity_poly.pdbx_seq_one_letter_code
_entity_poly.pdbx_strand_id
1 'polypeptide(L)'
;MPAKLREDMGEKFIITKGLDGCLFGFSQTEWENFETKLKTLPLTNKNARDFVRFFLSGAMECEIDKQGRFLISSNLRTAANLEKEVVIIGIGTRIEIWNKEKWTTYNSEENISADAIAENMTMLGI
;
A
#
# COMPACT_ATOMS: atom_id res chain seq x y z
N MET A 1 11.08 0.42 9.36
CA MET A 1 11.31 -0.43 8.17
C MET A 1 12.11 -1.66 8.54
N PRO A 2 11.57 -2.88 8.36
CA PRO A 2 12.32 -4.13 8.48
C PRO A 2 13.59 -4.10 7.63
N ALA A 3 14.69 -4.69 8.11
CA ALA A 3 16.00 -4.57 7.49
C ALA A 3 16.00 -5.04 6.01
N LYS A 4 15.42 -6.21 5.73
CA LYS A 4 15.34 -6.76 4.35
C LYS A 4 14.60 -5.84 3.38
N LEU A 5 13.44 -5.31 3.80
CA LEU A 5 12.65 -4.40 2.95
C LEU A 5 13.32 -3.04 2.75
N ARG A 6 14.24 -2.64 3.65
CA ARG A 6 14.95 -1.37 3.53
C ARG A 6 15.90 -1.35 2.33
N GLU A 7 16.51 -2.50 2.01
CA GLU A 7 17.41 -2.63 0.87
C GLU A 7 16.65 -2.41 -0.45
N ASP A 8 15.46 -3.01 -0.58
CA ASP A 8 14.62 -2.88 -1.78
C ASP A 8 13.99 -1.49 -1.93
N MET A 9 13.63 -0.85 -0.81
CA MET A 9 12.97 0.46 -0.81
C MET A 9 13.93 1.63 -1.03
N GLY A 10 15.22 1.46 -0.70
CA GLY A 10 16.22 2.51 -0.73
C GLY A 10 16.08 3.55 0.40
N GLU A 11 16.86 4.63 0.32
CA GLU A 11 16.85 5.71 1.32
C GLU A 11 15.56 6.53 1.30
N LYS A 12 14.91 6.61 0.12
CA LYS A 12 13.69 7.35 -0.13
C LYS A 12 12.66 6.49 -0.82
N PHE A 13 11.42 6.64 -0.40
CA PHE A 13 10.30 5.89 -0.94
C PHE A 13 9.01 6.70 -0.86
N ILE A 14 8.00 6.33 -1.65
CA ILE A 14 6.72 7.03 -1.66
C ILE A 14 5.70 6.27 -0.83
N ILE A 15 5.01 6.96 0.09
CA ILE A 15 3.85 6.42 0.80
C ILE A 15 2.59 7.09 0.28
N THR A 16 1.54 6.30 0.08
CA THR A 16 0.19 6.79 -0.19
C THR A 16 -0.89 5.94 0.50
N LYS A 17 -2.16 6.35 0.41
CA LYS A 17 -3.31 5.55 0.82
C LYS A 17 -3.34 4.25 0.01
N GLY A 18 -3.54 3.13 0.70
CA GLY A 18 -3.80 1.84 0.12
C GLY A 18 -5.29 1.54 0.06
N LEU A 19 -5.63 0.42 -0.58
CA LEU A 19 -6.96 -0.17 -0.46
C LEU A 19 -7.13 -0.81 0.92
N ASP A 20 -8.37 -1.16 1.28
CA ASP A 20 -8.69 -1.91 2.52
C ASP A 20 -8.27 -1.21 3.83
N GLY A 21 -8.02 0.11 3.75
CA GLY A 21 -7.65 0.91 4.92
C GLY A 21 -6.21 0.67 5.39
N CYS A 22 -5.30 0.31 4.47
CA CYS A 22 -3.86 0.31 4.71
C CYS A 22 -3.17 1.50 4.01
N LEU A 23 -1.85 1.60 4.13
CA LEU A 23 -1.02 2.46 3.28
C LEU A 23 -0.17 1.63 2.34
N PHE A 24 0.06 2.12 1.13
CA PHE A 24 1.03 1.55 0.21
C PHE A 24 2.35 2.30 0.31
N GLY A 25 3.45 1.57 0.30
CA GLY A 25 4.80 2.11 0.17
C GLY A 25 5.47 1.57 -1.08
N PHE A 26 5.99 2.45 -1.93
CA PHE A 26 6.65 2.10 -3.19
C PHE A 26 8.10 2.59 -3.18
N SER A 27 9.02 1.78 -3.70
CA SER A 27 10.32 2.30 -4.16
C SER A 27 10.08 3.33 -5.27
N GLN A 28 11.07 4.17 -5.57
CA GLN A 28 10.91 5.19 -6.62
C GLN A 28 10.55 4.56 -7.97
N THR A 29 11.23 3.47 -8.35
CA THR A 29 10.95 2.74 -9.60
C THR A 29 9.51 2.22 -9.65
N GLU A 30 9.03 1.61 -8.57
CA GLU A 30 7.66 1.07 -8.55
C GLU A 30 6.60 2.16 -8.48
N TRP A 31 6.93 3.30 -7.87
CA TRP A 31 6.07 4.48 -7.89
C TRP A 31 5.91 5.03 -9.31
N GLU A 32 7.00 5.17 -10.07
CA GLU A 32 6.95 5.62 -11.47
C GLU A 32 6.11 4.67 -12.33
N ASN A 33 6.27 3.35 -12.13
CA ASN A 33 5.46 2.33 -12.80
C ASN A 33 3.97 2.47 -12.47
N PHE A 34 3.64 2.69 -11.19
CA PHE A 34 2.26 2.85 -10.72
C PHE A 34 1.64 4.17 -11.22
N GLU A 35 2.36 5.28 -11.11
CA GLU A 35 1.93 6.60 -11.55
C GLU A 35 1.68 6.62 -13.06
N THR A 36 2.54 5.96 -13.85
CA THR A 36 2.37 5.82 -15.29
C THR A 36 1.04 5.13 -15.63
N LYS A 37 0.69 4.05 -14.92
CA LYS A 37 -0.60 3.35 -15.08
C LYS A 37 -1.78 4.24 -14.68
N LEU A 38 -1.65 5.05 -13.65
CA LEU A 38 -2.71 6.00 -13.26
C LEU A 38 -2.93 7.08 -14.31
N LYS A 39 -1.86 7.57 -14.95
CA LYS A 39 -1.91 8.59 -16.01
C LYS A 39 -2.63 8.11 -17.28
N THR A 40 -2.71 6.79 -17.53
CA THR A 40 -3.45 6.25 -18.69
C THR A 40 -4.95 6.18 -18.47
N LEU A 41 -5.45 6.45 -17.26
CA LEU A 41 -6.88 6.36 -16.97
C LEU A 41 -7.67 7.52 -17.61
N PRO A 42 -8.88 7.25 -18.16
CA PRO A 42 -9.62 8.25 -18.92
C PRO A 42 -10.18 9.36 -18.03
N LEU A 43 -9.77 10.61 -18.29
CA LEU A 43 -10.22 11.80 -17.55
C LEU A 43 -11.72 12.07 -17.65
N THR A 44 -12.41 11.56 -18.69
CA THR A 44 -13.86 11.69 -18.85
C THR A 44 -14.64 10.82 -17.86
N ASN A 45 -14.05 9.73 -17.37
CA ASN A 45 -14.67 8.80 -16.44
C ASN A 45 -14.54 9.32 -14.99
N LYS A 46 -15.67 9.46 -14.28
CA LYS A 46 -15.68 9.92 -12.88
C LYS A 46 -14.93 8.98 -11.94
N ASN A 47 -15.14 7.68 -12.05
CA ASN A 47 -14.50 6.67 -11.19
C ASN A 47 -12.98 6.66 -11.39
N ALA A 48 -12.52 6.83 -12.64
CA ALA A 48 -11.09 6.98 -12.93
C ALA A 48 -10.49 8.20 -12.22
N ARG A 49 -11.13 9.37 -12.30
CA ARG A 49 -10.65 10.58 -11.61
C ARG A 49 -10.64 10.39 -10.09
N ASP A 50 -11.67 9.76 -9.53
CA ASP A 50 -11.76 9.53 -8.09
C ASP A 50 -10.66 8.54 -7.62
N PHE A 51 -10.38 7.51 -8.42
CA PHE A 51 -9.29 6.56 -8.17
C PHE A 51 -7.90 7.24 -8.19
N VAL A 52 -7.63 8.04 -9.22
CA VAL A 52 -6.38 8.83 -9.30
C VAL A 52 -6.24 9.76 -8.11
N ARG A 53 -7.31 10.49 -7.75
CA ARG A 53 -7.30 11.39 -6.58
C ARG A 53 -7.07 10.63 -5.29
N PHE A 54 -7.67 9.45 -5.13
CA PHE A 54 -7.51 8.64 -3.92
C PHE A 54 -6.03 8.36 -3.63
N PHE A 55 -5.27 7.88 -4.62
CA PHE A 55 -3.84 7.60 -4.46
C PHE A 55 -2.96 8.85 -4.54
N LEU A 56 -3.16 9.75 -5.50
CA LEU A 56 -2.20 10.84 -5.70
C LEU A 56 -2.37 11.98 -4.70
N SER A 57 -3.56 12.21 -4.16
CA SER A 57 -3.79 13.32 -3.20
C SER A 57 -3.09 13.13 -1.85
N GLY A 58 -2.78 11.89 -1.49
CA GLY A 58 -2.14 11.54 -0.21
C GLY A 58 -0.68 11.13 -0.37
N ALA A 59 -0.15 11.06 -1.59
CA ALA A 59 1.20 10.57 -1.83
C ALA A 59 2.26 11.53 -1.28
N MET A 60 3.24 11.01 -0.57
CA MET A 60 4.39 11.77 -0.07
C MET A 60 5.68 10.97 -0.15
N GLU A 61 6.80 11.65 -0.37
CA GLU A 61 8.13 11.07 -0.21
C GLU A 61 8.49 10.98 1.28
N CYS A 62 8.98 9.82 1.68
CA CYS A 62 9.48 9.53 3.01
C CYS A 62 10.98 9.18 2.92
N GLU A 63 11.75 9.66 3.88
CA GLU A 63 13.16 9.32 4.05
C GLU A 63 13.32 8.35 5.23
N ILE A 64 14.16 7.33 5.03
CA ILE A 64 14.46 6.31 6.04
C ILE A 64 15.78 6.66 6.71
N ASP A 65 15.76 6.88 8.02
CA ASP A 65 16.99 7.12 8.77
C ASP A 65 17.86 5.84 8.90
N LYS A 66 19.09 5.99 9.41
CA LYS A 66 20.03 4.86 9.59
C LYS A 66 19.48 3.74 10.47
N GLN A 67 18.53 4.03 11.37
CA GLN A 67 17.89 3.03 12.23
C GLN A 67 16.67 2.37 11.56
N GLY A 68 16.24 2.86 10.40
CA GLY A 68 15.09 2.36 9.67
C GLY A 68 13.78 3.05 10.03
N ARG A 69 13.84 4.19 10.71
CA ARG A 69 12.66 4.96 11.12
C ARG A 69 12.31 5.96 10.04
N PHE A 70 11.03 6.23 9.88
CA PHE A 70 10.50 7.22 8.95
C PHE A 70 9.21 7.80 9.54
N LEU A 71 8.82 8.98 9.07
CA LEU A 71 7.62 9.67 9.52
C LEU A 71 6.48 9.47 8.54
N ILE A 72 5.29 9.17 9.08
CA ILE A 72 4.03 9.12 8.33
C ILE A 72 3.22 10.36 8.74
N SER A 73 2.77 11.12 7.75
CA SER A 73 1.92 12.29 7.91
C SER A 73 0.59 11.96 8.60
N SER A 74 0.00 12.94 9.29
CA SER A 74 -1.23 12.73 10.07
C SER A 74 -2.40 12.25 9.23
N ASN A 75 -2.58 12.80 8.02
CA ASN A 75 -3.64 12.39 7.10
C ASN A 75 -3.54 10.91 6.69
N LEU A 76 -2.33 10.39 6.47
CA LEU A 76 -2.12 8.99 6.13
C LEU A 76 -2.32 8.08 7.35
N ARG A 77 -1.83 8.48 8.54
CA ARG A 77 -2.11 7.75 9.78
C ARG A 77 -3.60 7.62 10.04
N THR A 78 -4.36 8.71 9.88
CA THR A 78 -5.83 8.69 10.02
C THR A 78 -6.48 7.79 8.97
N ALA A 79 -6.06 7.88 7.71
CA ALA A 79 -6.64 7.08 6.63
C ALA A 79 -6.51 5.56 6.87
N ALA A 80 -5.38 5.12 7.40
CA ALA A 80 -5.13 3.71 7.70
C ALA A 80 -5.45 3.29 9.15
N ASN A 81 -5.99 4.20 9.96
CA ASN A 81 -6.19 4.00 11.40
C ASN A 81 -4.92 3.51 12.13
N LEU A 82 -3.76 4.08 11.80
CA LEU A 82 -2.50 3.68 12.42
C LEU A 82 -2.43 4.23 13.85
N GLU A 83 -2.32 3.32 14.81
CA GLU A 83 -2.22 3.65 16.24
C GLU A 83 -0.83 3.25 16.77
N LYS A 84 -0.76 2.37 17.77
CA LYS A 84 0.48 2.00 18.46
C LYS A 84 1.28 0.91 17.73
N GLU A 85 0.59 -0.12 17.25
CA GLU A 85 1.22 -1.26 16.59
C GLU A 85 0.86 -1.30 15.11
N VAL A 86 1.87 -1.51 14.28
CA VAL A 86 1.73 -1.60 12.82
C VAL A 86 2.37 -2.88 12.30
N VAL A 87 1.82 -3.39 11.21
CA VAL A 87 2.39 -4.50 10.45
C VAL A 87 2.84 -3.96 9.09
N ILE A 88 4.03 -4.36 8.67
CA ILE A 88 4.56 -4.05 7.34
C ILE A 88 4.75 -5.36 6.61
N ILE A 89 4.04 -5.52 5.50
CA ILE A 89 4.14 -6.69 4.62
C ILE A 89 4.69 -6.27 3.25
N GLY A 90 5.40 -7.17 2.58
CA GLY A 90 5.84 -7.00 1.20
C GLY A 90 4.98 -7.88 0.29
N ILE A 91 4.56 -7.34 -0.85
CA ILE A 91 3.69 -8.04 -1.82
C ILE A 91 4.23 -7.89 -3.26
N GLY A 92 5.54 -8.00 -3.40
CA GLY A 92 6.24 -7.88 -4.68
C GLY A 92 6.53 -6.43 -5.06
N THR A 93 5.55 -5.72 -5.61
CA THR A 93 5.76 -4.37 -6.19
C THR A 93 5.70 -3.24 -5.16
N ARG A 94 5.25 -3.53 -3.95
CA ARG A 94 5.07 -2.55 -2.89
C ARG A 94 5.13 -3.21 -1.53
N ILE A 95 5.30 -2.38 -0.51
CA ILE A 95 4.96 -2.74 0.85
C ILE A 95 3.56 -2.23 1.18
N GLU A 96 2.92 -2.87 2.14
CA GLU A 96 1.71 -2.35 2.76
C GLU A 96 1.92 -2.16 4.26
N ILE A 97 1.44 -1.03 4.78
CA ILE A 97 1.53 -0.65 6.18
C ILE A 97 0.13 -0.65 6.77
N TRP A 98 -0.07 -1.51 7.75
CA TRP A 98 -1.38 -1.78 8.33
C TRP A 98 -1.40 -1.45 9.82
N ASN A 99 -2.56 -1.05 10.31
CA ASN A 99 -2.88 -1.22 11.72
C ASN A 99 -2.89 -2.73 12.03
N LYS A 100 -2.25 -3.15 13.13
CA LYS A 100 -2.08 -4.57 13.48
C LYS A 100 -3.41 -5.31 13.69
N GLU A 101 -4.39 -4.68 14.32
CA GLU A 101 -5.71 -5.29 14.56
C GLU A 101 -6.45 -5.47 13.25
N LYS A 102 -6.46 -4.42 12.40
CA LYS A 102 -7.06 -4.50 11.06
C LYS A 102 -6.44 -5.60 10.21
N TRP A 103 -5.11 -5.72 10.22
CA TRP A 103 -4.41 -6.79 9.50
C TRP A 103 -4.77 -8.17 10.04
N THR A 104 -4.81 -8.34 11.37
CA THR A 104 -5.18 -9.62 12.00
C THR A 104 -6.58 -10.05 11.59
N THR A 105 -7.54 -9.11 11.57
CA THR A 105 -8.90 -9.37 11.10
C THR A 105 -8.94 -9.67 9.61
N TYR A 106 -8.24 -8.89 8.78
CA TYR A 106 -8.19 -9.10 7.33
C TYR A 106 -7.59 -10.47 6.99
N ASN A 107 -6.49 -10.86 7.65
CA ASN A 107 -5.77 -12.09 7.42
C ASN A 107 -6.31 -13.30 8.22
N SER A 108 -7.53 -13.20 8.77
CA SER A 108 -8.17 -14.35 9.42
C SER A 108 -8.72 -15.32 8.38
N GLU A 109 -8.87 -16.59 8.74
CA GLU A 109 -9.47 -17.62 7.86
C GLU A 109 -10.91 -17.27 7.44
N GLU A 110 -11.62 -16.47 8.24
CA GLU A 110 -12.97 -16.00 7.94
C GLU A 110 -13.00 -14.99 6.78
N ASN A 111 -11.95 -14.18 6.61
CA ASN A 111 -11.84 -13.17 5.54
C ASN A 111 -10.98 -13.63 4.37
N ILE A 112 -9.95 -14.44 4.62
CA ILE A 112 -9.02 -14.99 3.64
C ILE A 112 -9.01 -16.51 3.78
N SER A 113 -9.91 -17.17 3.05
CA SER A 113 -9.89 -18.62 2.88
C SER A 113 -9.08 -18.99 1.65
N ALA A 114 -8.05 -19.84 1.83
CA ALA A 114 -7.21 -20.31 0.73
C ALA A 114 -8.04 -21.03 -0.36
N ASP A 115 -9.06 -21.79 0.05
CA ASP A 115 -9.95 -22.50 -0.87
C ASP A 115 -10.81 -21.52 -1.67
N ALA A 116 -11.41 -20.52 -1.00
CA ALA A 116 -12.20 -19.49 -1.68
C ALA A 116 -11.34 -18.63 -2.62
N ILE A 117 -10.07 -18.38 -2.26
CA ILE A 117 -9.12 -17.73 -3.14
C ILE A 117 -8.86 -18.60 -4.36
N ALA A 118 -8.53 -19.88 -4.19
CA ALA A 118 -8.27 -20.80 -5.30
C ALA A 118 -9.45 -20.88 -6.28
N GLU A 119 -10.68 -20.96 -5.77
CA GLU A 119 -11.90 -20.92 -6.58
C GLU A 119 -12.04 -19.62 -7.37
N ASN A 120 -11.88 -18.46 -6.73
CA ASN A 120 -11.97 -17.17 -7.43
C ASN A 120 -10.83 -16.96 -8.44
N MET A 121 -9.64 -17.51 -8.18
CA MET A 121 -8.50 -17.41 -9.11
C MET A 121 -8.79 -18.12 -10.44
N THR A 122 -9.49 -19.25 -10.42
CA THR A 122 -9.91 -19.91 -11.68
C THR A 122 -10.83 -19.03 -12.54
N MET A 123 -11.64 -18.15 -11.93
CA MET A 123 -12.45 -17.18 -12.67
C MET A 123 -11.63 -16.03 -13.28
N LEU A 124 -10.45 -15.76 -12.71
CA LEU A 124 -9.51 -14.75 -13.21
C LEU A 124 -8.58 -15.29 -14.31
N GLY A 125 -8.70 -16.58 -14.66
CA GLY A 125 -7.92 -17.21 -15.73
C GLY A 125 -6.46 -17.46 -15.37
N ILE A 126 -6.16 -17.62 -14.08
CA ILE A 126 -4.84 -17.95 -13.53
C ILE A 126 -4.93 -19.33 -12.85
#